data_AF-A0A1V9F8E9-F1
#
_entry.id   AF-A0A1V9F8E9-F1
#
_cell.length_a   1.000
_cell.length_b   1.000
_cell.length_c   1.000
_cell.angle_alpha   90.00
_cell.angle_beta   90.00
_cell.angle_gamma   90.00
#
_symmetry.space_group_name_H-M   'P 1'
#
loop_
_entity.id
_entity.type
_entity.pdbx_description
1 polymer ?
#
loop_
_entity_poly.entity_id
_entity_poly.type
_entity_poly.pdbx_seq_one_letter_code
_entity_poly.pdbx_strand_id
1 'polypeptide(L)' 'MNQLHENSRNFSIKKVSIDRAMKVLGQNGIHVNREIAEIILDFLYVIAKTYKTQKRYASDSEHEPNK' A
#
# COMPACT_ATOMS: atom_id res chain seq x y z
N MET A 1 -29.59 -0.71 -16.17
CA MET A 1 -28.27 -1.30 -15.92
C MET A 1 -27.44 -0.25 -15.19
N ASN A 2 -27.44 -0.29 -13.86
CA ASN A 2 -26.77 0.72 -13.04
C ASN A 2 -25.26 0.42 -13.01
N GLN A 3 -24.47 1.24 -13.70
CA GLN A 3 -23.02 1.21 -13.60
C GLN A 3 -22.61 1.80 -12.25
N LEU A 4 -22.07 0.95 -11.37
CA LEU A 4 -21.37 1.38 -10.17
C LEU A 4 -20.04 2.01 -10.60
N HIS A 5 -19.89 3.30 -10.31
CA HIS A 5 -18.70 4.08 -10.60
C HIS A 5 -17.58 3.66 -9.63
N GLU A 6 -16.76 2.72 -10.07
CA GLU A 6 -15.56 2.24 -9.38
C GLU A 6 -14.51 3.36 -9.30
N ASN A 7 -14.45 4.02 -8.14
CA ASN A 7 -13.44 5.01 -7.78
C ASN A 7 -12.03 4.41 -7.54
N SER A 8 -11.63 3.35 -8.24
CA SER A 8 -10.40 2.59 -7.96
C SER A 8 -9.12 3.15 -8.61
N ARG A 9 -9.21 4.24 -9.40
CA ARG A 9 -8.08 4.73 -10.23
C ARG A 9 -6.89 5.36 -9.50
N ASN A 10 -6.92 5.56 -8.18
CA ASN A 10 -5.84 6.27 -7.48
C ASN A 10 -4.73 5.38 -6.89
N PHE A 11 -4.76 4.07 -7.12
CA PHE A 11 -3.64 3.16 -6.75
C PHE A 11 -2.60 2.98 -7.89
N SER A 12 -2.57 3.91 -8.86
CA SER A 12 -1.96 3.75 -10.19
C SER A 12 -0.43 3.58 -10.25
N ILE A 13 0.30 3.50 -9.13
CA ILE A 13 1.72 3.10 -9.17
C ILE A 13 2.04 2.12 -8.04
N LYS A 14 1.38 0.96 -8.05
CA LYS A 14 1.90 -0.22 -7.34
C LYS A 14 3.25 -0.58 -7.99
N LYS A 15 4.35 -0.36 -7.27
CA LYS A 15 5.72 -0.74 -7.68
C LYS A 15 5.94 -2.26 -7.73
N VAL A 16 4.99 -3.05 -7.21
CA VAL A 16 5.04 -4.51 -7.15
C VAL A 16 3.84 -5.07 -7.90
N SER A 17 4.09 -6.02 -8.81
CA SER A 17 3.01 -6.73 -9.51
C SER A 17 2.36 -7.79 -8.60
N ILE A 18 1.10 -8.13 -8.89
CA ILE A 18 0.37 -9.16 -8.12
C ILE A 18 1.10 -10.51 -8.19
N ASP A 19 1.63 -10.88 -9.36
CA ASP A 19 2.38 -12.15 -9.52
C ASP A 19 3.65 -12.16 -8.66
N ARG A 20 4.31 -11.02 -8.51
CA ARG A 20 5.47 -10.90 -7.62
C ARG A 20 5.05 -11.00 -6.16
N ALA A 21 3.92 -10.40 -5.78
CA ALA A 21 3.38 -10.52 -4.43
C ALA A 21 3.03 -11.98 -4.10
N MET A 22 2.32 -12.67 -4.99
CA MET A 22 2.01 -14.10 -4.86
C MET A 22 3.27 -14.95 -4.70
N LYS A 23 4.31 -14.69 -5.51
CA LYS A 23 5.59 -15.41 -5.39
C LYS A 23 6.25 -15.22 -4.03
N VAL A 24 6.30 -13.99 -3.53
CA VAL A 24 6.89 -13.69 -2.22
C VAL A 24 6.08 -14.31 -1.09
N LEU A 25 4.74 -14.23 -1.14
CA LEU A 25 3.86 -14.86 -0.16
C LEU A 25 4.06 -16.39 -0.16
N GLY A 26 4.11 -17.02 -1.33
CA GLY A 26 4.36 -18.47 -1.47
C GLY A 26 5.73 -18.90 -0.94
N GLN A 27 6.77 -18.10 -1.15
CA GLN A 27 8.11 -18.34 -0.56
C GLN A 27 8.09 -18.36 0.98
N ASN A 28 7.09 -17.73 1.59
CA ASN A 28 6.88 -17.70 3.04
C ASN A 28 5.77 -18.67 3.49
N GLY A 29 5.36 -19.62 2.64
CA GLY A 29 4.32 -20.61 2.96
C GLY A 29 2.89 -20.09 2.84
N ILE A 30 2.69 -18.84 2.43
CA ILE A 30 1.37 -18.21 2.28
C ILE A 30 0.91 -18.36 0.82
N HIS A 31 0.16 -19.41 0.55
CA HIS A 31 -0.39 -19.68 -0.78
C HIS A 31 -1.74 -18.98 -0.94
N VAL A 32 -1.83 -18.05 -1.90
CA VAL A 32 -3.02 -17.25 -2.16
C VAL A 32 -3.33 -17.23 -3.65
N ASN A 33 -4.60 -16.99 -3.98
CA ASN A 33 -4.99 -16.70 -5.36
C ASN A 33 -4.73 -15.22 -5.70
N ARG A 34 -5.01 -14.84 -6.96
CA ARG A 34 -4.79 -13.47 -7.47
C ARG A 34 -5.59 -12.42 -6.69
N GLU A 35 -6.85 -12.70 -6.40
CA GLU A 35 -7.78 -11.79 -5.72
C GLU A 35 -7.30 -11.49 -4.29
N ILE A 36 -6.95 -12.52 -3.53
CA ILE A 36 -6.44 -12.37 -2.16
C ILE A 36 -5.06 -11.68 -2.16
N ALA A 37 -4.20 -12.00 -3.13
CA ALA A 37 -2.91 -11.31 -3.26
C ALA A 37 -3.06 -9.81 -3.54
N GLU A 38 -4.07 -9.42 -4.32
CA GLU A 38 -4.38 -8.01 -4.57
C GLU A 38 -4.82 -7.29 -3.30
N ILE A 39 -5.75 -7.88 -2.54
CA ILE A 39 -6.23 -7.33 -1.27
C ILE A 39 -5.09 -7.15 -0.26
N ILE A 40 -4.24 -8.17 -0.12
CA ILE A 40 -3.06 -8.10 0.76
C ILE A 40 -2.13 -6.98 0.32
N LEU A 41 -1.84 -6.89 -0.98
CA LEU A 41 -0.95 -5.88 -1.51
C LEU A 41 -1.50 -4.46 -1.30
N ASP A 42 -2.80 -4.25 -1.49
CA ASP A 42 -3.47 -2.97 -1.22
C ASP A 42 -3.40 -2.57 0.24
N PHE A 43 -3.69 -3.51 1.14
CA PHE A 43 -3.58 -3.27 2.57
C PHE A 43 -2.16 -2.86 2.98
N LEU A 44 -1.14 -3.55 2.47
CA LEU A 44 0.26 -3.22 2.73
C LEU A 44 0.64 -1.83 2.17
N TYR A 45 0.11 -1.44 1.01
CA TYR A 45 0.32 -0.10 0.48
C TYR A 45 -0.31 0.99 1.34
N VAL A 46 -1.52 0.77 1.87
CA VAL A 46 -2.17 1.68 2.80
C VAL A 46 -1.30 1.85 4.06
N ILE A 47 -0.86 0.76 4.66
CA ILE A 47 0.03 0.78 5.84
C ILE A 47 1.31 1.57 5.53
N ALA A 48 2.00 1.22 4.44
CA ALA A 48 3.26 1.85 4.07
C ALA A 48 3.10 3.36 3.81
N LYS A 49 1.97 3.78 3.23
CA LYS A 49 1.67 5.20 3.03
C LYS A 49 1.46 5.90 4.37
N THR A 50 0.69 5.32 5.28
CA THR A 50 0.43 5.88 6.61
C THR A 50 1.73 6.06 7.41
N TYR A 51 2.62 5.06 7.43
CA TYR A 51 3.92 5.17 8.12
C TYR A 51 4.84 6.23 7.52
N LYS A 52 4.91 6.34 6.18
CA LYS A 52 5.71 7.40 5.52
C LYS A 52 5.22 8.79 5.87
N THR A 53 3.90 8.96 5.96
CA THR A 53 3.28 10.23 6.34
C THR A 53 3.69 10.63 7.77
N GLN A 54 3.62 9.70 8.73
CA GLN A 54 4.03 9.98 10.12
C GLN A 54 5.52 10.35 10.23
N LYS A 55 6.40 9.66 9.51
CA LYS A 55 7.84 9.98 9.51
C LYS A 55 8.10 11.40 9.02
N ARG A 56 7.36 11.86 8.00
CA ARG A 56 7.51 13.20 7.43
C ARG A 56 7.08 14.29 8.42
N TYR A 57 5.95 14.09 9.11
CA TYR A 57 5.51 15.03 10.14
C TYR A 57 6.44 15.08 11.35
N ALA A 58 7.05 13.95 11.74
CA ALA A 58 8.03 13.93 12.83
C ALA A 58 9.34 14.66 12.49
N SER A 59 9.80 14.58 11.23
CA SER A 59 11.01 15.30 10.79
C SER A 59 10.82 16.80 10.58
N ASP A 60 9.59 17.25 10.31
CA ASP A 60 9.28 18.66 10.08
C ASP A 60 9.04 19.44 11.39
N SER A 61 8.87 18.73 12.52
CA SER A 61 8.63 19.32 13.86
C SER A 61 9.88 19.55 14.71
N GLU A 62 11.09 19.20 14.24
CA GLU A 62 12.35 19.39 14.98
C GLU A 62 13.10 20.69 14.62
N HIS A 63 12.48 21.62 13.89
CA HIS A 63 13.01 22.97 13.65
C HIS A 63 12.05 24.05 14.18
N GLU A 64 11.84 24.08 15.49
CA GLU A 64 11.46 25.33 16.15
C GLU A 64 12.74 26.08 16.52
N PRO A 65 13.03 27.27 15.93
CA PRO A 65 14.12 28.10 16.41
C PRO A 65 13.69 28.67 17.77
N ASN A 66 14.43 28.33 18.82
CA ASN A 66 14.29 28.94 20.14
C ASN A 66 14.22 30.47 19.99
N LYS A 67 13.11 31.04 20.47
CA LYS A 67 12.89 32.49 20.59
C LYS A 67 13.57 33.06 21.82
#